data_AF-A0A8T6P5F6-F1
#
_entry.id   AF-A0A8T6P5F6-F1
#
_cell.length_a   1.000
_cell.length_b   1.000
_cell.length_c   1.000
_cell.angle_alpha   90.00
_cell.angle_beta   90.00
_cell.angle_gamma   90.00
#
_symmetry.space_group_name_H-M   'P 1'
#
loop_
_entity.id
_entity.type
_entity.pdbx_description
1 polymer ?
#
loop_
_entity_poly.entity_id
_entity_poly.type
_entity_poly.pdbx_seq_one_letter_code
_entity_poly.pdbx_strand_id
1 'polypeptide(L)'
;MIERRPFFKFTPEDDQVWKLLYQRQWEHAHKYGCQMFIEGVEIMQLGPKRIPDFEALNKVYQERVDWELLSTDIVYADGQTWFEHLKERQFLISEYIRDASDLDYTPLPDIWHDAFGHLPFVTNQRYADLIREYAIIQLEAAPEVRKPMGSIWWYTIEFGLIREQGELKAFGTGLLSSYGELLNVFDGNVELRPFDPDDMGRYEPSPHAMHEVLWILDSFEQLEEFVYDYRKQMVS
;
A
#
# COMPACT_ATOMS: atom_id res chain seq x y z
N MET A 1 -6.08 -21.52 2.67
CA MET A 1 -4.78 -21.19 3.27
C MET A 1 -3.74 -21.23 2.18
N ILE A 2 -2.98 -20.15 1.99
CA ILE A 2 -1.83 -20.14 1.08
C ILE A 2 -0.75 -21.02 1.71
N GLU A 3 -0.26 -22.01 0.97
CA GLU A 3 0.84 -22.85 1.42
C GLU A 3 2.17 -22.09 1.30
N ARG A 4 3.01 -22.19 2.34
CA ARG A 4 4.35 -21.62 2.30
C ARG A 4 5.15 -22.26 1.17
N ARG A 5 5.67 -21.43 0.27
CA ARG A 5 6.45 -21.84 -0.89
C ARG A 5 7.66 -20.92 -1.09
N PRO A 6 8.70 -21.37 -1.80
CA PRO A 6 9.81 -20.51 -2.17
C PRO A 6 9.33 -19.28 -2.93
N PHE A 7 10.01 -18.15 -2.75
CA PHE A 7 9.70 -16.94 -3.52
C PHE A 7 9.92 -17.17 -5.01
N PHE A 8 9.06 -16.55 -5.80
CA PHE A 8 9.18 -16.58 -7.26
C PHE A 8 10.50 -15.97 -7.72
N LYS A 9 11.09 -16.61 -8.74
CA LYS A 9 12.37 -16.18 -9.31
C LYS A 9 12.12 -15.39 -10.59
N PHE A 10 12.16 -14.08 -10.46
CA PHE A 10 12.07 -13.15 -11.59
C PHE A 10 13.27 -13.29 -12.54
N THR A 11 12.99 -13.03 -13.81
CA THR A 11 13.94 -13.11 -14.93
C THR A 11 14.75 -11.82 -15.09
N PRO A 12 15.87 -11.85 -15.84
CA PRO A 12 16.58 -10.63 -16.21
C PRO A 12 15.74 -9.61 -16.99
N GLU A 13 14.73 -10.08 -17.73
CA GLU A 13 13.76 -9.25 -18.43
C GLU A 13 12.83 -8.51 -17.45
N ASP A 14 12.34 -9.19 -16.42
CA ASP A 14 11.56 -8.59 -15.33
C ASP A 14 12.37 -7.50 -14.60
N ASP A 15 13.66 -7.75 -14.36
CA ASP A 15 14.58 -6.77 -13.79
C ASP A 15 14.72 -5.51 -14.66
N GLN A 16 14.56 -5.61 -15.99
CA GLN A 16 14.54 -4.42 -16.85
C GLN A 16 13.27 -3.61 -16.69
N VAL A 17 12.11 -4.26 -16.55
CA VAL A 17 10.85 -3.54 -16.29
C VAL A 17 10.91 -2.83 -14.94
N TRP A 18 11.37 -3.52 -13.90
CA TRP A 18 11.59 -2.94 -12.57
C TRP A 18 12.48 -1.70 -12.64
N LYS A 19 13.59 -1.79 -13.38
CA LYS A 19 14.50 -0.67 -13.57
C LYS A 19 13.82 0.55 -14.20
N LEU A 20 13.01 0.33 -15.24
CA LEU A 20 12.27 1.41 -15.91
C LEU A 20 11.27 2.07 -14.96
N LEU A 21 10.50 1.26 -14.22
CA LEU A 21 9.54 1.74 -13.22
C LEU A 21 10.26 2.57 -12.14
N TYR A 22 11.35 2.04 -11.57
CA TYR A 22 12.11 2.74 -10.54
C TYR A 22 12.70 4.06 -11.03
N GLN A 23 13.34 4.07 -12.21
CA GLN A 23 13.94 5.28 -12.75
C GLN A 23 12.91 6.38 -13.02
N ARG A 24 11.69 5.99 -13.40
CA ARG A 24 10.58 6.91 -13.65
C ARG A 24 9.93 7.40 -12.36
N GLN A 25 9.76 6.53 -11.38
CA GLN A 25 8.97 6.80 -10.18
C GLN A 25 9.79 7.46 -9.07
N TRP A 26 11.03 7.02 -8.84
CA TRP A 26 11.77 7.32 -7.61
C TRP A 26 11.99 8.81 -7.39
N GLU A 27 12.30 9.59 -8.43
CA GLU A 27 12.50 11.03 -8.28
C GLU A 27 11.26 11.73 -7.70
N HIS A 28 10.07 11.39 -8.21
CA HIS A 28 8.82 11.97 -7.75
C HIS A 28 8.36 11.40 -6.42
N ALA A 29 8.45 10.08 -6.23
CA ALA A 29 8.11 9.44 -4.96
C ALA A 29 9.03 9.91 -3.83
N HIS A 30 10.31 10.15 -4.10
CA HIS A 30 11.24 10.72 -3.12
C HIS A 30 10.92 12.18 -2.78
N LYS A 31 10.48 12.97 -3.78
CA LYS A 31 10.12 14.38 -3.57
C LYS A 31 8.80 14.52 -2.79
N TYR A 32 7.81 13.70 -3.12
CA TYR A 32 6.43 13.88 -2.68
C TYR A 32 6.00 12.89 -1.59
N GLY A 33 6.66 11.74 -1.46
CA GLY A 33 6.33 10.74 -0.46
C GLY A 33 6.59 11.21 0.96
N CYS A 34 5.81 10.68 1.89
CA CYS A 34 5.99 10.94 3.32
C CYS A 34 7.28 10.31 3.84
N GLN A 35 7.77 10.81 4.97
CA GLN A 35 9.04 10.38 5.54
C GLN A 35 9.06 8.87 5.86
N MET A 36 7.94 8.32 6.36
CA MET A 36 7.81 6.89 6.65
C MET A 36 8.09 6.01 5.43
N PHE A 37 7.60 6.42 4.26
CA PHE A 37 7.84 5.72 3.00
C PHE A 37 9.32 5.74 2.61
N ILE A 38 9.94 6.91 2.66
CA ILE A 38 11.34 7.11 2.28
C ILE A 38 12.28 6.26 3.14
N GLU A 39 12.08 6.30 4.47
CA GLU A 39 12.84 5.46 5.40
C GLU A 39 12.67 3.98 5.10
N GLY A 40 11.44 3.55 4.77
CA GLY A 40 11.15 2.18 4.37
C GLY A 40 11.92 1.72 3.15
N VAL A 41 11.99 2.57 2.12
CA VAL A 41 12.75 2.30 0.90
C VAL A 41 14.25 2.14 1.20
N GLU A 42 14.80 2.97 2.09
CA GLU A 42 16.20 2.88 2.53
C GLU A 42 16.48 1.60 3.34
N ILE A 43 15.59 1.22 4.26
CA ILE A 43 15.69 0.01 5.07
C ILE A 43 15.72 -1.24 4.18
N MET A 44 14.85 -1.27 3.17
CA MET A 44 14.76 -2.35 2.19
C MET A 44 15.90 -2.34 1.18
N GLN A 45 16.67 -1.24 1.10
CA GLN A 45 17.71 -1.01 0.11
C GLN A 45 17.20 -1.17 -1.33
N LEU A 46 15.97 -0.69 -1.60
CA LEU A 46 15.42 -0.77 -2.96
C LEU A 46 16.23 0.12 -3.89
N GLY A 47 16.47 -0.39 -5.10
CA GLY A 47 17.20 0.35 -6.12
C GLY A 47 16.81 -0.11 -7.53
N PRO A 48 17.27 0.60 -8.56
CA PRO A 48 16.84 0.37 -9.94
C PRO A 48 17.44 -0.89 -10.58
N LYS A 49 18.35 -1.61 -9.90
CA LYS A 49 19.15 -2.65 -10.55
C LYS A 49 18.39 -3.94 -10.84
N ARG A 50 17.52 -4.34 -9.91
CA ARG A 50 16.79 -5.61 -9.95
C ARG A 50 15.65 -5.61 -8.94
N ILE A 51 14.69 -6.49 -9.15
CA ILE A 51 13.64 -6.81 -8.18
C ILE A 51 14.30 -7.32 -6.88
N PRO A 52 13.77 -6.97 -5.69
CA PRO A 52 14.40 -7.34 -4.42
C PRO A 52 14.50 -8.85 -4.19
N ASP A 53 15.50 -9.24 -3.40
CA ASP A 53 15.58 -10.60 -2.89
C ASP A 53 14.61 -10.77 -1.71
N PHE A 54 13.46 -11.39 -1.96
CA PHE A 54 12.43 -11.56 -0.95
C PHE A 54 12.81 -12.55 0.17
N GLU A 55 13.75 -13.48 -0.04
CA GLU A 55 14.28 -14.30 1.05
C GLU A 55 15.09 -13.45 2.04
N ALA A 56 15.89 -12.53 1.51
CA ALA A 56 16.65 -11.58 2.32
C ALA A 56 15.73 -10.56 2.98
N LEU A 57 14.78 -9.98 2.24
CA LEU A 57 13.81 -9.04 2.80
C LEU A 57 12.97 -9.70 3.89
N ASN A 58 12.45 -10.91 3.70
CA ASN A 58 11.63 -11.57 4.72
C ASN A 58 12.32 -11.63 6.09
N LYS A 59 13.64 -11.84 6.13
CA LYS A 59 14.42 -11.79 7.38
C LYS A 59 14.41 -10.41 8.02
N VAL A 60 14.53 -9.35 7.21
CA VAL A 60 14.41 -7.96 7.67
C VAL A 60 13.04 -7.71 8.32
N TYR A 61 11.95 -8.18 7.71
CA TYR A 61 10.60 -8.02 8.27
C TYR A 61 10.42 -8.81 9.57
N GLN A 62 10.90 -10.06 9.61
CA GLN A 62 10.83 -10.91 10.80
C GLN A 62 11.59 -10.28 11.97
N GLU A 63 12.79 -9.74 11.73
CA GLU A 63 13.62 -9.12 12.77
C GLU A 63 13.08 -7.75 13.21
N ARG A 64 12.53 -6.96 12.29
CA ARG A 64 12.19 -5.55 12.54
C ARG A 64 10.78 -5.34 13.05
N VAL A 65 9.82 -6.08 12.51
CA VAL A 65 8.39 -5.85 12.78
C VAL A 65 7.61 -7.10 13.19
N ASP A 66 8.26 -8.27 13.24
CA ASP A 66 7.62 -9.58 13.49
C ASP A 66 6.57 -9.93 12.41
N TRP A 67 6.85 -9.58 11.15
CA TRP A 67 6.03 -9.92 10.00
C TRP A 67 6.74 -10.88 9.06
N GLU A 68 5.96 -11.65 8.32
CA GLU A 68 6.44 -12.60 7.33
C GLU A 68 5.95 -12.21 5.93
N LEU A 69 6.83 -12.26 4.93
CA LEU A 69 6.49 -12.17 3.52
C LEU A 69 6.20 -13.57 2.97
N LEU A 70 5.12 -13.72 2.20
CA LEU A 70 4.74 -14.98 1.58
C LEU A 70 4.49 -14.80 0.08
N SER A 71 5.05 -15.70 -0.73
CA SER A 71 4.84 -15.71 -2.19
C SER A 71 3.45 -16.26 -2.56
N THR A 72 2.75 -15.65 -3.52
CA THR A 72 1.45 -16.14 -4.00
C THR A 72 1.16 -15.86 -5.48
N ASP A 73 0.47 -16.80 -6.12
CA ASP A 73 -0.04 -16.74 -7.49
C ASP A 73 -1.51 -16.31 -7.51
N ILE A 74 -2.08 -16.05 -6.33
CA ILE A 74 -3.45 -15.58 -6.21
C ILE A 74 -3.49 -14.14 -6.69
N VAL A 75 -4.29 -13.96 -7.74
CA VAL A 75 -4.71 -12.65 -8.19
C VAL A 75 -5.85 -12.18 -7.28
N TYR A 76 -5.63 -11.11 -6.52
CA TYR A 76 -6.59 -10.61 -5.53
C TYR A 76 -7.81 -9.97 -6.20
N ALA A 77 -8.88 -10.75 -6.40
CA ALA A 77 -10.12 -10.23 -6.96
C ALA A 77 -11.08 -9.66 -5.90
N ASP A 78 -11.04 -10.15 -4.66
CA ASP A 78 -11.97 -9.73 -3.58
C ASP A 78 -11.30 -9.34 -2.26
N GLY A 79 -9.96 -9.41 -2.18
CA GLY A 79 -9.16 -8.98 -1.03
C GLY A 79 -9.32 -9.84 0.25
N GLN A 80 -10.22 -10.81 0.30
CA GLN A 80 -10.51 -11.55 1.54
C GLN A 80 -9.28 -12.32 2.03
N THR A 81 -8.65 -13.11 1.15
CA THR A 81 -7.43 -13.86 1.48
C THR A 81 -6.30 -12.93 1.93
N TRP A 82 -6.22 -11.74 1.34
CA TRP A 82 -5.21 -10.76 1.70
C TRP A 82 -5.40 -10.27 3.15
N PHE A 83 -6.62 -9.89 3.55
CA PHE A 83 -6.92 -9.52 4.93
C PHE A 83 -6.72 -10.68 5.93
N GLU A 84 -7.06 -11.92 5.55
CA GLU A 84 -6.81 -13.10 6.39
C GLU A 84 -5.32 -13.23 6.74
N HIS A 85 -4.43 -12.96 5.78
CA HIS A 85 -2.99 -13.02 5.99
C HIS A 85 -2.46 -11.80 6.77
N LEU A 86 -2.94 -10.59 6.50
CA LEU A 86 -2.56 -9.41 7.30
C LEU A 86 -2.87 -9.58 8.79
N LYS A 87 -4.02 -10.19 9.12
CA LYS A 87 -4.39 -10.51 10.50
C LYS A 87 -3.32 -11.35 11.21
N GLU A 88 -2.71 -12.26 10.47
CA GLU A 88 -1.66 -13.19 10.93
C GLU A 88 -0.24 -12.61 10.77
N ARG A 89 -0.09 -11.30 10.56
CA ARG A 89 1.19 -10.61 10.31
C ARG A 89 1.94 -11.14 9.08
N GLN A 90 1.18 -11.53 8.06
CA GLN A 90 1.70 -12.05 6.80
C GLN A 90 1.35 -11.09 5.67
N PHE A 91 2.36 -10.61 4.95
CA PHE A 91 2.18 -9.83 3.74
C PHE A 91 2.37 -10.74 2.53
N LEU A 92 1.35 -10.81 1.67
CA LEU A 92 1.40 -11.63 0.46
C LEU A 92 2.03 -10.85 -0.69
N ILE A 93 2.92 -11.51 -1.42
CA ILE A 93 3.72 -10.92 -2.51
C ILE A 93 3.32 -11.59 -3.82
N SER A 94 2.92 -10.78 -4.80
CA SER A 94 2.57 -11.24 -6.14
C SER A 94 3.79 -11.75 -6.93
N GLU A 95 3.54 -12.69 -7.83
CA GLU A 95 4.60 -13.40 -8.59
C GLU A 95 4.73 -12.93 -10.05
N TYR A 96 4.32 -11.71 -10.35
CA TYR A 96 4.45 -11.14 -11.68
C TYR A 96 4.77 -9.65 -11.61
N ILE A 97 5.44 -9.16 -12.65
CA ILE A 97 5.59 -7.73 -12.94
C ILE A 97 4.80 -7.43 -14.21
N ARG A 98 4.23 -6.22 -14.30
CA ARG A 98 3.53 -5.75 -15.52
C ARG A 98 4.43 -5.77 -16.75
N ASP A 99 3.83 -5.78 -17.93
CA ASP A 99 4.56 -5.66 -19.19
C ASP A 99 5.13 -4.25 -19.40
N ALA A 100 6.24 -4.17 -20.16
CA ALA A 100 6.86 -2.89 -20.51
C ALA A 100 5.96 -1.99 -21.40
N SER A 101 4.92 -2.54 -22.02
CA SER A 101 3.89 -1.79 -22.74
C SER A 101 2.88 -1.10 -21.82
N ASP A 102 2.77 -1.56 -20.57
CA ASP A 102 1.69 -1.22 -19.65
C ASP A 102 2.25 -0.56 -18.38
N LEU A 103 3.35 0.18 -18.51
CA LEU A 103 4.02 0.86 -17.38
C LEU A 103 3.07 1.82 -16.64
N ASP A 104 2.16 2.46 -17.38
CA ASP A 104 1.23 3.48 -16.87
C ASP A 104 0.07 2.89 -16.08
N TYR A 105 -0.31 1.63 -16.33
CA TYR A 105 -1.51 1.05 -15.75
C TYR A 105 -1.41 -0.47 -15.72
N THR A 106 -1.69 -1.04 -14.55
CA THR A 106 -2.00 -2.46 -14.40
C THR A 106 -3.37 -2.58 -13.73
N PRO A 107 -4.28 -3.46 -14.23
CA PRO A 107 -5.60 -3.62 -13.64
C PRO A 107 -5.57 -4.30 -12.27
N LEU A 108 -4.45 -4.96 -11.94
CA LEU A 108 -4.27 -5.73 -10.71
C LEU A 108 -2.91 -5.37 -10.10
N PRO A 109 -2.76 -5.44 -8.77
CA PRO A 109 -1.48 -5.19 -8.12
C PRO A 109 -0.45 -6.23 -8.57
N ASP A 110 0.70 -5.74 -9.03
CA ASP A 110 1.87 -6.53 -9.42
C ASP A 110 3.00 -6.34 -8.39
N ILE A 111 4.14 -7.00 -8.61
CA ILE A 111 5.25 -6.96 -7.66
C ILE A 111 5.81 -5.56 -7.46
N TRP A 112 5.67 -4.68 -8.45
CA TRP A 112 6.03 -3.28 -8.31
C TRP A 112 5.15 -2.58 -7.28
N HIS A 113 3.83 -2.72 -7.38
CA HIS A 113 2.91 -2.16 -6.41
C HIS A 113 3.14 -2.71 -4.99
N ASP A 114 3.32 -4.02 -4.86
CA ASP A 114 3.57 -4.65 -3.56
C ASP A 114 4.92 -4.18 -2.97
N ALA A 115 6.01 -4.36 -3.72
CA ALA A 115 7.36 -4.17 -3.20
C ALA A 115 7.81 -2.71 -3.14
N PHE A 116 7.40 -1.87 -4.09
CA PHE A 116 7.71 -0.45 -4.07
C PHE A 116 6.64 0.38 -3.36
N GLY A 117 5.37 0.01 -3.44
CA GLY A 117 4.27 0.75 -2.80
C GLY A 117 4.08 0.38 -1.34
N HIS A 118 3.67 -0.86 -1.06
CA HIS A 118 3.28 -1.29 0.28
C HIS A 118 4.44 -1.56 1.23
N LEU A 119 5.39 -2.38 0.78
CA LEU A 119 6.41 -2.93 1.64
C LEU A 119 7.24 -1.87 2.40
N PRO A 120 7.61 -0.72 1.83
CA PRO A 120 8.33 0.32 2.57
C PRO A 120 7.63 0.73 3.87
N PHE A 121 6.32 0.92 3.83
CA PHE A 121 5.55 1.27 5.03
C PHE A 121 5.53 0.16 6.08
N VAL A 122 5.43 -1.09 5.65
CA VAL A 122 5.36 -2.26 6.54
C VAL A 122 6.68 -2.48 7.31
N THR A 123 7.78 -1.82 6.93
CA THR A 123 9.00 -1.78 7.76
C THR A 123 8.86 -0.98 9.07
N ASN A 124 7.76 -0.22 9.21
CA ASN A 124 7.41 0.52 10.43
C ASN A 124 6.41 -0.28 11.27
N GLN A 125 6.77 -0.61 12.52
CA GLN A 125 5.93 -1.42 13.40
C GLN A 125 4.53 -0.83 13.62
N ARG A 126 4.41 0.50 13.75
CA ARG A 126 3.12 1.16 13.99
C ARG A 126 2.20 1.00 12.77
N TYR A 127 2.75 1.19 11.57
CA TYR A 127 2.02 0.97 10.32
C TYR A 127 1.62 -0.50 10.16
N ALA A 128 2.54 -1.42 10.42
CA ALA A 128 2.28 -2.85 10.34
C ALA A 128 1.14 -3.25 11.31
N ASP A 129 1.20 -2.84 12.58
CA ASP A 129 0.15 -3.11 13.56
C ASP A 129 -1.19 -2.47 13.17
N LEU A 130 -1.18 -1.26 12.60
CA LEU A 130 -2.37 -0.58 12.10
C LEU A 130 -3.08 -1.39 11.00
N ILE A 131 -2.37 -1.80 9.94
CA ILE A 131 -2.98 -2.53 8.83
C ILE A 131 -3.49 -3.91 9.28
N ARG A 132 -2.88 -4.52 10.30
CA ARG A 132 -3.40 -5.74 10.94
C ARG A 132 -4.71 -5.51 11.65
N GLU A 133 -4.84 -4.45 12.46
CA GLU A 133 -6.13 -4.13 13.10
C GLU A 133 -7.21 -3.78 12.08
N TYR A 134 -6.83 -3.09 11.00
CA TYR A 134 -7.73 -2.82 9.88
C TYR A 134 -8.24 -4.12 9.23
N ALA A 135 -7.35 -5.09 9.00
CA ALA A 135 -7.71 -6.39 8.46
C ALA A 135 -8.67 -7.16 9.38
N ILE A 136 -8.46 -7.09 10.70
CA ILE A 136 -9.38 -7.67 11.68
C ILE A 136 -10.77 -7.04 11.57
N ILE A 137 -10.85 -5.72 11.48
CA ILE A 137 -12.12 -5.01 11.28
C ILE A 137 -12.81 -5.51 10.00
N GLN A 138 -12.10 -5.60 8.88
CA GLN A 138 -12.68 -6.05 7.62
C GLN A 138 -13.24 -7.48 7.67
N LEU A 139 -12.54 -8.38 8.35
CA LEU A 139 -12.97 -9.77 8.48
C LEU A 139 -14.15 -9.92 9.44
N GLU A 140 -14.15 -9.21 10.56
CA GLU A 140 -15.11 -9.40 11.66
C GLU A 140 -16.36 -8.51 11.55
N ALA A 141 -16.29 -7.38 10.85
CA ALA A 141 -17.39 -6.43 10.76
C ALA A 141 -18.60 -6.97 9.97
N ALA A 142 -19.77 -6.42 10.27
CA ALA A 142 -20.97 -6.71 9.49
C ALA A 142 -20.86 -6.14 8.06
N PRO A 143 -21.54 -6.73 7.05
CA PRO A 143 -21.43 -6.31 5.66
C PRO A 143 -21.67 -4.80 5.40
N GLU A 144 -22.59 -4.19 6.15
CA GLU A 144 -22.91 -2.76 6.09
C GLU A 144 -21.76 -1.85 6.53
N VAL A 145 -20.82 -2.36 7.32
CA VAL A 145 -19.60 -1.67 7.75
C VAL A 145 -18.43 -1.96 6.82
N ARG A 146 -18.33 -3.20 6.30
CA ARG A 146 -17.20 -3.62 5.45
C ARG A 146 -17.01 -2.73 4.22
N LYS A 147 -18.10 -2.34 3.55
CA LYS A 147 -18.02 -1.48 2.35
C LYS A 147 -17.48 -0.07 2.67
N PRO A 148 -18.02 0.67 3.64
CA PRO A 148 -17.42 1.93 4.10
C PRO A 148 -15.95 1.79 4.53
N MET A 149 -15.63 0.77 5.33
CA MET A 149 -14.24 0.53 5.77
C MET A 149 -13.29 0.23 4.60
N GLY A 150 -13.77 -0.46 3.56
CA GLY A 150 -13.00 -0.68 2.33
C GLY A 150 -12.75 0.59 1.55
N SER A 151 -13.72 1.51 1.55
CA SER A 151 -13.56 2.82 0.92
C SER A 151 -12.57 3.68 1.70
N ILE A 152 -12.62 3.67 3.04
CA ILE A 152 -11.65 4.36 3.88
C ILE A 152 -10.24 3.77 3.69
N TRP A 153 -10.10 2.46 3.57
CA TRP A 153 -8.82 1.82 3.24
C TRP A 153 -8.27 2.36 1.91
N TRP A 154 -9.12 2.37 0.89
CA TRP A 154 -8.77 2.87 -0.44
C TRP A 154 -8.31 4.33 -0.41
N TYR A 155 -9.03 5.20 0.31
CA TYR A 155 -8.72 6.63 0.38
C TYR A 155 -7.70 7.01 1.47
N THR A 156 -7.11 6.02 2.16
CA THR A 156 -6.01 6.23 3.12
C THR A 156 -4.79 5.41 2.73
N ILE A 157 -4.85 4.09 2.89
CA ILE A 157 -3.72 3.18 2.65
C ILE A 157 -3.34 3.10 1.17
N GLU A 158 -4.29 3.11 0.24
CA GLU A 158 -3.98 3.04 -1.19
C GLU A 158 -3.71 4.41 -1.82
N PHE A 159 -4.57 5.40 -1.56
CA PHE A 159 -4.52 6.70 -2.23
C PHE A 159 -4.56 7.91 -1.28
N GLY A 160 -4.25 7.72 0.00
CA GLY A 160 -4.28 8.80 0.97
C GLY A 160 -3.13 9.80 0.82
N LEU A 161 -3.39 11.03 1.25
CA LEU A 161 -2.39 12.07 1.44
C LEU A 161 -2.21 12.33 2.94
N ILE A 162 -1.08 12.91 3.32
CA ILE A 162 -0.79 13.24 4.72
C ILE A 162 -0.12 14.61 4.83
N ARG A 163 -0.35 15.33 5.92
CA ARG A 163 0.42 16.52 6.29
C ARG A 163 1.64 16.12 7.12
N GLU A 164 2.80 16.53 6.68
CA GLU A 164 4.04 16.41 7.45
C GLU A 164 4.72 17.77 7.52
N GLN A 165 4.93 18.27 8.75
CA GLN A 165 5.58 19.57 8.99
C GLN A 165 4.93 20.74 8.21
N GLY A 166 3.62 20.65 7.97
CA GLY A 166 2.85 21.66 7.22
C GLY A 166 2.87 21.48 5.70
N GLU A 167 3.64 20.53 5.17
CA GLU A 167 3.66 20.18 3.75
C GLU A 167 2.70 19.01 3.45
N LEU A 168 2.17 18.99 2.22
CA LEU A 168 1.40 17.87 1.71
C LEU A 168 2.34 16.78 1.19
N LYS A 169 2.12 15.53 1.59
CA LYS A 169 2.87 14.35 1.17
C LYS A 169 1.96 13.23 0.70
N ALA A 170 2.46 12.40 -0.20
CA ALA A 170 1.85 11.13 -0.57
C ALA A 170 2.05 10.09 0.53
N PHE A 171 0.96 9.46 0.95
CA PHE A 171 0.94 8.40 1.95
C PHE A 171 0.42 7.07 1.36
N GLY A 172 -0.48 7.14 0.39
CA GLY A 172 -1.05 5.96 -0.24
C GLY A 172 -0.06 5.16 -1.08
N THR A 173 -0.09 3.84 -0.96
CA THR A 173 0.77 2.89 -1.67
C THR A 173 0.50 2.87 -3.19
N GLY A 174 -0.77 2.94 -3.58
CA GLY A 174 -1.25 3.14 -4.94
C GLY A 174 -0.79 4.46 -5.54
N LEU A 175 -0.86 5.57 -4.78
CA LEU A 175 -0.29 6.86 -5.19
C LEU A 175 1.23 6.75 -5.44
N LEU A 176 1.95 6.16 -4.49
CA LEU A 176 3.41 6.10 -4.54
C LEU A 176 3.94 5.14 -5.61
N SER A 177 3.16 4.13 -6.00
CA SER A 177 3.51 3.17 -7.05
C SER A 177 2.96 3.52 -8.44
N SER A 178 2.12 4.56 -8.56
CA SER A 178 1.55 5.04 -9.82
C SER A 178 2.08 6.42 -10.21
N TYR A 179 2.85 6.48 -11.29
CA TYR A 179 3.41 7.74 -11.80
C TYR A 179 2.33 8.75 -12.17
N GLY A 180 1.30 8.29 -12.89
CA GLY A 180 0.23 9.15 -13.38
C GLY A 180 -0.59 9.75 -12.24
N GLU A 181 -0.99 8.93 -11.26
CA GLU A 181 -1.74 9.39 -10.10
C GLU A 181 -0.94 10.37 -9.23
N LEU A 182 0.33 10.05 -8.96
CA LEU A 182 1.18 10.93 -8.16
C LEU A 182 1.30 12.31 -8.80
N LEU A 183 1.59 12.39 -10.10
CA LEU A 183 1.66 13.68 -10.78
C LEU A 183 0.30 14.38 -10.84
N ASN A 184 -0.78 13.64 -11.11
CA ASN A 184 -2.12 14.19 -11.18
C ASN A 184 -2.48 14.96 -9.89
N VAL A 185 -2.14 14.41 -8.72
CA VAL A 185 -2.30 15.08 -7.42
C VAL A 185 -1.42 16.32 -7.29
N PHE A 186 -0.11 16.17 -7.49
CA PHE A 186 0.85 17.25 -7.21
C PHE A 186 0.90 18.35 -8.28
N ASP A 187 0.29 18.13 -9.44
CA ASP A 187 0.01 19.15 -10.45
C ASP A 187 -1.28 19.94 -10.16
N GLY A 188 -2.03 19.56 -9.11
CA GLY A 188 -3.21 20.29 -8.64
C GLY A 188 -4.50 19.97 -9.39
N ASN A 189 -4.57 18.80 -10.05
CA ASN A 189 -5.75 18.38 -10.81
C ASN A 189 -6.78 17.60 -9.98
N VAL A 190 -6.52 17.38 -8.69
CA VAL A 190 -7.35 16.59 -7.78
C VAL A 190 -7.94 17.47 -6.69
N GLU A 191 -9.23 17.34 -6.42
CA GLU A 191 -9.89 17.97 -5.28
C GLU A 191 -9.42 17.31 -3.99
N LEU A 192 -8.86 18.09 -3.06
CA LEU A 192 -8.34 17.58 -1.80
C LEU A 192 -9.25 17.95 -0.64
N ARG A 193 -9.69 16.94 0.12
CA ARG A 193 -10.56 17.08 1.29
C ARG A 193 -9.84 16.74 2.60
N PRO A 194 -10.21 17.30 3.75
CA PRO A 194 -9.74 16.81 5.05
C PRO A 194 -10.25 15.40 5.29
N PHE A 195 -9.48 14.57 6.00
CA PHE A 195 -9.91 13.24 6.45
C PHE A 195 -11.31 13.28 7.11
N ASP A 196 -12.25 12.56 6.53
CA ASP A 196 -13.63 12.43 6.98
C ASP A 196 -14.11 11.00 6.67
N PRO A 197 -14.13 10.10 7.67
CA PRO A 197 -14.55 8.71 7.48
C PRO A 197 -15.97 8.55 6.92
N ASP A 198 -16.88 9.47 7.26
CA ASP A 198 -18.25 9.44 6.80
C ASP A 198 -18.34 9.82 5.32
N ASP A 199 -17.59 10.85 4.89
CA ASP A 199 -17.48 11.22 3.47
C ASP A 199 -16.80 10.13 2.65
N MET A 200 -15.64 9.65 3.09
CA MET A 200 -14.89 8.57 2.48
C MET A 200 -15.72 7.28 2.34
N GLY A 201 -16.42 6.89 3.40
CA GLY A 201 -17.22 5.66 3.44
C GLY A 201 -18.41 5.65 2.47
N ARG A 202 -18.84 6.84 2.00
CA ARG A 202 -19.90 6.99 0.99
C ARG A 202 -19.36 7.15 -0.43
N TYR A 203 -18.07 7.44 -0.57
CA TYR A 203 -17.45 7.68 -1.87
C TYR A 203 -16.95 6.35 -2.46
N GLU A 204 -17.46 5.95 -3.62
CA GLU A 204 -17.14 4.63 -4.19
C GLU A 204 -15.72 4.60 -4.78
N PRO A 205 -14.89 3.60 -4.46
CA PRO A 205 -13.59 3.39 -5.10
C PRO A 205 -13.70 3.21 -6.62
N SER A 206 -12.79 3.83 -7.36
CA SER A 206 -12.71 3.71 -8.82
C SER A 206 -11.35 3.13 -9.25
N PRO A 207 -11.23 1.80 -9.39
CA PRO A 207 -9.96 1.16 -9.73
C PRO A 207 -9.55 1.35 -11.21
N HIS A 208 -10.43 1.91 -12.05
CA HIS A 208 -10.23 2.00 -13.51
C HIS A 208 -10.15 3.44 -14.02
N ALA A 209 -10.10 4.43 -13.14
CA ALA A 209 -9.97 5.83 -13.52
C ALA A 209 -9.06 6.57 -12.54
N MET A 210 -8.43 7.64 -13.02
CA MET A 210 -7.67 8.55 -12.16
C MET A 210 -8.59 9.19 -11.12
N HIS A 211 -8.08 9.42 -9.91
CA HIS A 211 -8.87 10.01 -8.85
C HIS A 211 -9.11 11.51 -9.09
N GLU A 212 -10.37 11.92 -8.96
CA GLU A 212 -10.78 13.35 -9.00
C GLU A 212 -10.85 13.96 -7.60
N VAL A 213 -11.04 13.13 -6.57
CA VAL A 213 -11.14 13.53 -5.16
C VAL A 213 -10.25 12.62 -4.33
N LEU A 214 -9.42 13.20 -3.47
CA LEU A 214 -8.64 12.48 -2.46
C LEU A 214 -8.68 13.21 -1.12
N TRP A 215 -8.27 12.52 -0.06
CA TRP A 215 -8.33 13.03 1.30
C TRP A 215 -6.95 13.14 1.93
N ILE A 216 -6.83 14.10 2.85
CA ILE A 216 -5.61 14.45 3.55
C ILE A 216 -5.77 14.10 5.04
N LEU A 217 -4.91 13.21 5.52
CA LEU A 217 -4.66 12.98 6.94
C LEU A 217 -3.86 14.14 7.52
N ASP A 218 -4.26 14.65 8.68
CA ASP A 218 -3.48 15.66 9.40
C ASP A 218 -2.22 15.05 10.03
N SER A 219 -2.27 13.76 10.40
CA SER A 219 -1.13 12.99 10.85
C SER A 219 -1.41 11.48 10.76
N PHE A 220 -0.38 10.65 10.97
CA PHE A 220 -0.55 9.20 11.02
C PHE A 220 -1.33 8.78 12.26
N GLU A 221 -1.15 9.50 13.38
CA GLU A 221 -1.89 9.31 14.62
C GLU A 221 -3.41 9.47 14.43
N GLN A 222 -3.84 10.38 13.55
CA GLN A 222 -5.26 10.55 13.22
C GLN A 222 -5.87 9.26 12.65
N LEU A 223 -5.14 8.56 11.79
CA LEU A 223 -5.57 7.28 11.22
C LEU A 223 -5.52 6.16 12.26
N GLU A 224 -4.48 6.12 13.08
CA GLU A 224 -4.37 5.17 14.19
C GLU A 224 -5.54 5.32 15.16
N GLU A 225 -5.82 6.53 15.65
CA GLU A 225 -6.93 6.81 16.56
C GLU A 225 -8.25 6.31 15.99
N PHE A 226 -8.53 6.62 14.71
CA PHE A 226 -9.73 6.15 14.03
C PHE A 226 -9.84 4.61 14.04
N VAL A 227 -8.79 3.90 13.62
CA VAL A 227 -8.81 2.42 13.51
C VAL A 227 -8.89 1.76 14.89
N TYR A 228 -8.08 2.20 15.85
CA TYR A 228 -8.05 1.61 17.18
C TYR A 228 -9.31 1.90 17.98
N ASP A 229 -9.90 3.09 17.86
CA ASP A 229 -11.17 3.38 18.53
C ASP A 229 -12.33 2.60 17.91
N TYR A 230 -12.33 2.42 16.58
CA TYR A 230 -13.28 1.52 15.92
C TYR A 230 -13.14 0.08 16.44
N ARG A 231 -11.90 -0.43 16.52
CA ARG A 231 -11.63 -1.78 17.02
C ARG A 231 -12.14 -1.99 18.45
N LYS A 232 -11.93 -1.01 19.35
CA LYS A 232 -12.43 -1.07 20.74
C LYS A 232 -13.95 -1.20 20.79
N GLN A 233 -14.68 -0.46 19.94
CA GLN A 233 -16.14 -0.48 19.89
C GLN A 233 -16.71 -1.82 19.38
N MET A 234 -15.96 -2.57 18.56
CA MET A 234 -16.37 -3.90 18.11
C MET A 234 -16.29 -4.98 19.21
N VAL A 235 -15.47 -4.77 20.24
CA VAL A 235 -15.21 -5.76 21.31
C VAL A 235 -16.03 -5.46 22.57
N SER A 236 -16.57 -4.24 22.70
CA SER A 236 -17.43 -3.80 23.80
C SER A 236 -18.88 -4.23 23.64
#